data_AF-C2XNT5-F1
#
_entry.id   AF-C2XNT5-F1
#
_cell.length_a   1.000
_cell.length_b   1.000
_cell.length_c   1.000
_cell.angle_alpha   90.00
_cell.angle_beta   90.00
_cell.angle_gamma   90.00
#
_symmetry.space_group_name_H-M   'P 1'
#
loop_
_entity.id
_entity.type
_entity.pdbx_description
1 polymer ?
#
loop_
_entity_poly.entity_id
_entity_poly.type
_entity_poly.pdbx_seq_one_letter_code
_entity_poly.pdbx_strand_id
1 'polypeptide(L)' 'MRGKIELELERIEKENDVKILFAVESGSRAWGFPSKDSDYDVRFVYIHHVYQFMINVM' A
#
# COMPACT_ATOMS: atom_id res chain seq x y z
N MET A 1 11.83 -9.89 2.97
CA MET A 1 10.36 -9.76 2.96
C MET A 1 9.95 -8.30 2.96
N ARG A 2 10.30 -7.55 4.00
CA ARG A 2 10.13 -6.08 4.05
C ARG A 2 10.49 -5.35 2.76
N GLY A 3 11.68 -5.59 2.19
CA GLY A 3 12.07 -4.96 0.92
C GLY A 3 11.21 -5.34 -0.29
N LYS A 4 10.57 -6.52 -0.31
CA LYS A 4 9.59 -6.87 -1.36
C LYS A 4 8.29 -6.09 -1.18
N ILE A 5 7.85 -5.93 0.06
CA ILE A 5 6.67 -5.13 0.41
C ILE A 5 6.89 -3.66 0.05
N GLU A 6 8.05 -3.09 0.41
CA GLU A 6 8.41 -1.70 0.07
C GLU A 6 8.40 -1.46 -1.44
N LEU A 7 9.00 -2.35 -2.23
CA LEU A 7 8.97 -2.27 -3.71
C LEU A 7 7.56 -2.34 -4.28
N GLU A 8 6.70 -3.18 -3.71
CA GLU A 8 5.32 -3.32 -4.16
C GLU A 8 4.47 -2.10 -3.80
N LEU A 9 4.69 -1.52 -2.61
CA LEU A 9 4.04 -0.26 -2.21
C LEU A 9 4.47 0.88 -3.14
N GLU A 10 5.76 1.00 -3.47
CA GLU A 10 6.25 1.99 -4.44
C GLU A 10 5.63 1.80 -5.85
N ARG A 11 5.44 0.55 -6.27
CA ARG A 11 4.76 0.22 -7.53
C ARG A 11 3.31 0.68 -7.50
N ILE A 12 2.59 0.38 -6.42
CA ILE A 12 1.19 0.78 -6.23
C ILE A 12 1.04 2.31 -6.21
N GLU A 13 1.93 3.03 -5.51
CA GLU A 13 1.95 4.51 -5.51
C GLU A 13 2.04 5.07 -6.93
N LYS A 14 2.98 4.56 -7.74
CA LYS A 14 3.20 5.01 -9.12
C LYS A 14 2.03 4.65 -10.05
N GLU A 15 1.54 3.42 -9.97
CA GLU A 15 0.49 2.94 -10.88
C GLU A 15 -0.87 3.59 -10.65
N ASN A 16 -1.15 4.00 -9.40
CA ASN A 16 -2.44 4.56 -9.02
C ASN A 16 -2.41 6.08 -8.78
N ASP A 17 -1.24 6.72 -8.97
CA ASP A 17 -1.01 8.14 -8.65
C ASP A 17 -1.50 8.52 -7.25
N VAL A 18 -1.11 7.70 -6.28
CA VAL A 18 -1.42 7.88 -4.86
C VAL A 18 -0.15 8.01 -4.06
N LYS A 19 -0.27 8.65 -2.91
CA LYS A 19 0.78 8.65 -1.89
C LYS A 19 0.33 7.82 -0.69
N ILE A 20 1.09 6.79 -0.35
CA ILE A 20 0.90 5.97 0.83
C ILE A 20 1.54 6.68 2.02
N LEU A 21 0.76 6.95 3.06
CA LEU A 21 1.21 7.66 4.26
C LEU A 21 1.67 6.70 5.37
N PHE A 22 1.06 5.52 5.41
CA PHE A 22 1.32 4.51 6.43
C PHE A 22 0.95 3.13 5.90
N ALA A 23 1.77 2.13 6.22
CA ALA A 23 1.52 0.73 5.90
C ALA A 23 1.87 -0.16 7.09
N VAL A 24 1.10 -1.23 7.26
CA VAL A 24 1.22 -2.19 8.36
C VAL A 24 0.97 -3.60 7.85
N GLU A 25 1.81 -4.53 8.29
CA GLU A 25 1.55 -5.97 8.11
C GLU A 25 0.35 -6.37 8.97
N SER A 26 -0.59 -7.06 8.35
CA SER A 26 -1.80 -7.61 8.94
C SER A 26 -1.87 -9.12 8.63
N GLY A 27 -2.91 -9.80 9.11
CA GLY A 27 -3.12 -11.22 8.82
C GLY A 27 -2.51 -12.16 9.86
N SER A 28 -2.47 -13.46 9.54
CA SER A 28 -2.14 -14.54 10.49
C SER A 28 -0.79 -14.37 11.19
N ARG A 29 0.18 -13.73 10.52
CA ARG A 29 1.50 -13.38 11.05
C ARG A 29 1.42 -12.39 12.22
N ALA A 30 0.50 -11.42 12.15
CA ALA A 30 0.27 -10.45 13.22
C ALA A 30 -0.44 -11.06 14.44
N TRP A 31 -1.18 -12.17 14.24
CA TRP A 31 -1.90 -12.88 15.30
C TRP A 31 -1.13 -14.09 15.88
N GLY A 32 0.10 -14.35 15.42
CA GLY A 32 0.95 -15.41 15.97
C GLY A 32 0.67 -16.82 15.45
N PHE A 33 -0.12 -16.96 14.38
CA PHE A 33 -0.38 -18.25 13.72
C PHE A 33 0.13 -18.30 12.26
N PRO A 34 1.39 -17.93 11.97
CA PRO A 34 1.90 -18.03 10.61
C PRO A 34 2.21 -19.50 10.25
N SER A 35 1.63 -20.00 9.16
CA SER A 35 2.18 -21.16 8.46
C SER A 35 3.36 -20.75 7.58
N LYS A 36 4.20 -21.71 7.19
CA LYS A 36 5.33 -21.46 6.28
C LYS A 36 4.88 -20.91 4.92
N ASP A 37 3.67 -21.26 4.52
CA ASP A 37 3.00 -20.84 3.29
C ASP A 37 2.06 -19.64 3.49
N SER A 38 2.10 -18.99 4.66
CA SER A 38 1.27 -17.79 4.89
C SER A 38 1.73 -16.63 4.03
N ASP A 39 0.79 -16.11 3.24
CA ASP A 39 0.89 -14.86 2.50
C ASP A 39 1.15 -13.66 3.44
N TYR A 40 1.41 -12.50 2.84
CA TYR A 40 1.65 -11.25 3.56
C TYR A 40 0.53 -10.26 3.25
N ASP A 41 -0.41 -10.12 4.20
CA ASP A 41 -1.51 -9.17 4.07
C ASP A 41 -1.04 -7.77 4.52
N VAL A 42 -0.78 -6.87 3.59
CA VAL A 42 -0.39 -5.48 3.93
C VAL A 42 -1.60 -4.56 3.79
N ARG A 43 -1.86 -3.74 4.82
CA ARG A 43 -2.88 -2.68 4.79
C ARG A 43 -2.19 -1.33 4.84
N PHE A 44 -2.73 -0.35 4.13
CA PHE A 44 -2.14 0.98 4.07
C PHE A 44 -3.19 2.08 3.97
N VAL A 45 -2.81 3.28 4.40
CA VAL A 45 -3.59 4.52 4.24
C VAL A 45 -2.93 5.35 3.16
N TYR A 46 -3.71 5.85 2.20
CA TYR A 46 -3.21 6.65 1.09
C TYR A 46 -4.04 7.91 0.88
N ILE A 47 -3.43 8.88 0.20
CA ILE A 47 -4.10 10.07 -0.32
C ILE A 47 -4.00 10.07 -1.84
N HIS A 48 -5.04 10.56 -2.50
CA HIS A 48 -5.04 10.74 -3.95
C HIS A 48 -4.57 12.16 -4.29
N HIS A 49 -3.80 12.33 -5.37
CA HIS A 49 -3.44 13.66 -5.83
C HIS A 49 -4.68 14.39 -6.36
N VAL A 50 -5.02 15.54 -5.78
CA VAL A 50 -6.27 16.29 -6.06
C VAL A 50 -6.24 16.97 -7.45
N TYR A 51 -5.12 16.92 -8.17
CA TYR A 51 -4.97 17.56 -9.47
C TYR A 51 -5.97 17.05 -10.52
N GLN A 52 -6.50 15.83 -10.36
CA GLN A 52 -7.48 15.27 -11.30
C GLN A 52 -8.89 15.91 -11.20
N PHE A 53 -9.24 16.53 -10.05
CA PHE A 53 -10.51 17.26 -9.88
C PHE A 53 -10.40 18.76 -10.17
N MET A 54 -9.18 19.29 -10.21
CA MET A 54 -8.91 20.65 -10.68
C MET A 54 -8.57 20.64 -12.17
N ILE A 55 -9.45 20.08 -12.99
CA ILE A 55 -9.43 20.42 -14.42
C ILE A 55 -9.80 21.90 -14.48
N ASN A 56 -8.85 22.73 -14.91
CA ASN A 56 -9.05 24.15 -15.15
C ASN A 56 -10.38 24.34 -15.89
N VAL A 57 -11.32 25.03 -15.25
CA VAL A 57 -12.43 25.64 -15.97
C VAL A 57 -11.80 26.79 -16.75
N MET A 58 -11.46 26.53 -18.02
CA MET A 58 -11.26 27.59 -19.02
C MET A 58 -12.59 28.26 -19.32
#